data_AF-A0A1F4V8E1-F1
#
_entry.id   AF-A0A1F4V8E1-F1
#
_cell.length_a   1.000
_cell.length_b   1.000
_cell.length_c   1.000
_cell.angle_alpha   90.00
_cell.angle_beta   90.00
_cell.angle_gamma   90.00
#
_symmetry.space_group_name_H-M   'P 1'
#
loop_
_entity.id
_entity.type
_entity.pdbx_description
1 polymer ?
#
loop_
_entity_poly.entity_id
_entity_poly.type
_entity_poly.pdbx_seq_one_letter_code
_entity_poly.pdbx_strand_id
1 'polypeptide(L)'
;MQKTKKLSLVFLSSLLPLIIGKTDVLALSHADNRLQKSEDIRDNGCEILNNRIDARIQLFEQNKEYHKNIYEALVRKVEDLIDWMSEKGLVINKLQSDLIVLSDLLTKAWEDYSSFISLLMETKSYTCGESQGQFREKLMLAVEELKKYKTDVVEIRNYYKNTVKEDMRELRDLYKELRRE
;
A
#
# COMPACT_ATOMS: atom_id res chain seq x y z
N MET A 1 -89.28 -26.33 32.25
CA MET A 1 -88.94 -27.30 33.32
C MET A 1 -87.46 -27.13 33.62
N GLN A 2 -87.10 -26.52 34.76
CA GLN A 2 -86.55 -27.19 35.97
C GLN A 2 -85.25 -27.95 35.69
N LYS A 3 -84.11 -27.83 36.39
CA LYS A 3 -83.69 -27.34 37.72
C LYS A 3 -82.13 -27.28 37.69
N THR A 4 -81.43 -26.25 38.18
CA THR A 4 -80.64 -26.21 39.46
C THR A 4 -79.93 -27.52 39.85
N LYS A 5 -78.70 -27.64 40.39
CA LYS A 5 -77.80 -26.76 41.18
C LYS A 5 -76.52 -27.59 41.52
N LYS A 6 -75.36 -26.91 41.55
CA LYS A 6 -74.27 -26.87 42.58
C LYS A 6 -73.60 -28.12 43.23
N LEU A 7 -72.38 -27.80 43.73
CA LEU A 7 -71.48 -28.43 44.74
C LEU A 7 -70.43 -29.41 44.19
N SER A 8 -69.14 -29.04 44.07
CA SER A 8 -68.09 -28.79 45.10
C SER A 8 -67.48 -30.07 45.68
N LEU A 9 -66.17 -30.32 45.47
CA LEU A 9 -65.18 -30.37 46.55
C LEU A 9 -63.73 -30.46 46.06
N VAL A 10 -62.92 -29.61 46.69
CA VAL A 10 -61.45 -29.49 46.81
C VAL A 10 -60.71 -30.82 46.94
N PHE A 11 -59.51 -30.96 46.35
CA PHE A 11 -58.31 -31.48 47.05
C PHE A 11 -57.00 -31.07 46.35
N LEU A 12 -56.05 -30.64 47.20
CA LEU A 12 -54.68 -30.22 46.94
C LEU A 12 -53.79 -31.30 46.31
N SER A 13 -52.62 -30.86 45.82
CA SER A 13 -51.40 -31.59 45.43
C SER A 13 -51.21 -31.56 43.90
N SER A 14 -50.15 -31.03 43.30
CA SER A 14 -48.76 -30.92 43.74
C SER A 14 -48.07 -29.79 42.98
N LEU A 15 -47.24 -29.00 43.67
CA LEU A 15 -46.11 -28.33 43.04
C LEU A 15 -45.26 -29.40 42.34
N LEU A 16 -45.16 -29.33 41.02
CA LEU A 16 -44.07 -29.93 40.26
C LEU A 16 -43.24 -28.76 39.72
N PRO A 17 -42.07 -28.46 40.31
CA PRO A 17 -41.17 -27.49 39.72
C PRO A 17 -40.71 -28.01 38.37
N LEU A 18 -40.62 -27.07 37.42
CA LEU A 18 -39.98 -27.22 36.13
C LEU A 18 -38.71 -28.07 36.22
N ILE A 19 -38.71 -29.24 35.59
CA ILE A 19 -37.49 -29.89 35.11
C ILE A 19 -37.54 -29.83 33.58
N ILE A 20 -37.39 -28.61 33.06
CA ILE A 20 -36.95 -28.37 31.70
C ILE A 20 -35.71 -27.51 31.85
N GLY A 21 -34.55 -28.00 31.43
CA GLY A 21 -33.32 -27.20 31.43
C GLY A 21 -32.10 -27.90 32.00
N LYS A 22 -31.67 -29.01 31.38
CA LYS A 22 -30.26 -29.44 31.47
C LYS A 22 -29.65 -29.90 30.13
N THR A 23 -30.44 -30.12 29.09
CA THR A 23 -29.93 -30.49 27.76
C THR A 23 -29.60 -29.29 26.89
N ASP A 24 -30.24 -28.14 27.08
CA ASP A 24 -29.99 -26.95 26.24
C ASP A 24 -28.69 -26.22 26.58
N VAL A 25 -28.22 -26.32 27.83
CA VAL A 25 -27.00 -25.63 28.31
C VAL A 25 -25.72 -26.22 27.68
N LEU A 26 -25.70 -27.53 27.39
CA LEU A 26 -24.53 -28.20 26.78
C LEU A 26 -24.47 -28.00 25.26
N ALA A 27 -25.62 -27.87 24.59
CA ALA A 27 -25.67 -27.60 23.15
C ALA A 27 -25.23 -26.16 22.81
N LEU A 28 -25.63 -25.18 23.65
CA LEU A 28 -25.16 -23.79 23.56
C LEU A 28 -23.64 -23.69 23.76
N SER A 29 -23.06 -24.33 24.78
CA SER A 29 -21.62 -24.25 25.04
C SER A 29 -20.75 -24.89 23.94
N HIS A 30 -21.27 -25.90 23.24
CA HIS A 30 -20.58 -26.49 22.08
C HIS A 30 -20.76 -25.67 20.79
N ALA A 31 -21.85 -24.92 20.64
CA ALA A 31 -22.02 -23.97 19.55
C ALA A 31 -21.11 -22.75 19.73
N ASP A 32 -21.05 -22.19 20.94
CA ASP A 32 -20.20 -21.05 21.29
C ASP A 32 -18.71 -21.37 21.11
N ASN A 33 -18.24 -22.54 21.57
CA ASN A 33 -16.85 -22.97 21.34
C ASN A 33 -16.48 -23.12 19.85
N ARG A 34 -17.44 -23.47 18.99
CA ARG A 34 -17.21 -23.59 17.53
C ARG A 34 -17.16 -22.23 16.85
N LEU A 35 -18.02 -21.30 17.26
CA LEU A 35 -18.01 -19.93 16.78
C LEU A 35 -16.71 -19.22 17.18
N GLN A 36 -16.33 -19.32 18.47
CA GLN A 36 -15.10 -18.72 18.99
C GLN A 36 -13.86 -19.25 18.25
N LYS A 37 -13.75 -20.57 18.04
CA LYS A 37 -12.65 -21.15 17.26
C LYS A 37 -12.62 -20.68 15.80
N SER A 38 -13.79 -20.44 15.19
CA SER A 38 -13.87 -19.94 13.81
C SER A 38 -13.46 -18.47 13.73
N GLU A 39 -13.80 -17.67 14.73
CA GLU A 39 -13.37 -16.27 14.84
C GLU A 39 -11.86 -16.17 15.07
N ASP A 40 -11.30 -16.98 15.97
CA ASP A 40 -9.86 -17.04 16.24
C ASP A 40 -9.04 -17.39 14.97
N ILE A 41 -9.53 -18.35 14.16
CA ILE A 41 -8.86 -18.72 12.89
C ILE A 41 -8.93 -17.57 11.88
N ARG A 42 -10.07 -16.88 11.79
CA ARG A 42 -10.26 -15.74 10.89
C ARG A 42 -9.36 -14.58 11.29
N ASP A 43 -9.30 -14.27 12.57
CA ASP A 43 -8.54 -13.15 13.12
C ASP A 43 -7.03 -13.41 13.01
N ASN A 44 -6.58 -14.65 13.24
CA ASN A 44 -5.19 -15.05 13.00
C ASN A 44 -4.82 -14.98 11.50
N GLY A 45 -5.71 -15.41 10.60
CA GLY A 45 -5.50 -15.30 9.15
C GLY A 45 -5.37 -13.84 8.68
N CYS A 46 -6.19 -12.97 9.26
CA CYS A 46 -6.16 -11.53 9.09
C CYS A 46 -4.82 -10.90 9.53
N GLU A 47 -4.36 -11.26 10.73
CA GLU A 47 -3.08 -10.79 11.25
C GLU A 47 -1.93 -11.21 10.34
N ILE A 48 -1.91 -12.47 9.90
CA ILE A 48 -0.91 -12.99 8.96
C ILE A 48 -0.92 -12.19 7.64
N LEU A 49 -2.11 -11.88 7.10
CA LEU A 49 -2.22 -11.12 5.86
C LEU A 49 -1.74 -9.67 6.03
N ASN A 50 -2.13 -9.00 7.12
CA ASN A 50 -1.67 -7.65 7.43
C ASN A 50 -0.14 -7.60 7.61
N ASN A 51 0.43 -8.58 8.30
CA ASN A 51 1.88 -8.71 8.46
C ASN A 51 2.60 -8.90 7.12
N ARG A 52 2.01 -9.65 6.17
CA ARG A 52 2.55 -9.81 4.81
C ARG A 52 2.49 -8.50 4.02
N ILE A 53 1.40 -7.75 4.14
CA ILE A 53 1.26 -6.43 3.50
C ILE A 53 2.32 -5.47 4.07
N ASP A 54 2.50 -5.44 5.38
CA ASP A 54 3.50 -4.59 6.04
C ASP A 54 4.93 -4.95 5.63
N ALA A 55 5.27 -6.23 5.62
CA ALA A 55 6.58 -6.68 5.14
C ALA A 55 6.82 -6.28 3.67
N ARG A 56 5.77 -6.30 2.85
CA ARG A 56 5.85 -5.90 1.45
C ARG A 56 6.03 -4.39 1.29
N ILE A 57 5.29 -3.58 2.04
CA ILE A 57 5.44 -2.13 2.07
C ILE A 57 6.85 -1.75 2.52
N GLN A 58 7.36 -2.38 3.59
CA GLN A 58 8.70 -2.13 4.09
C GLN A 58 9.78 -2.41 3.03
N LEU A 59 9.64 -3.52 2.30
CA LEU A 59 10.55 -3.83 1.19
C LEU A 59 10.49 -2.77 0.09
N PHE A 60 9.30 -2.27 -0.24
CA PHE A 60 9.16 -1.20 -1.22
C PHE A 60 9.82 0.10 -0.76
N GLU A 61 9.61 0.52 0.50
CA GLU A 61 10.25 1.73 1.03
C GLU A 61 11.78 1.63 1.06
N GLN A 62 12.32 0.47 1.45
CA GLN A 62 13.77 0.24 1.39
C GLN A 62 14.32 0.37 -0.04
N ASN A 63 13.62 -0.20 -1.02
CA ASN A 63 14.00 -0.09 -2.43
C ASN A 63 13.85 1.34 -2.96
N LYS A 64 12.82 2.07 -2.54
CA LYS A 64 12.66 3.48 -2.88
C LYS A 64 13.82 4.31 -2.36
N GLU A 65 14.21 4.13 -1.11
CA GLU A 65 15.32 4.88 -0.52
C GLU A 65 16.62 4.62 -1.27
N TYR A 66 16.88 3.36 -1.65
CA TYR A 66 18.00 3.02 -2.51
C TYR A 66 17.96 3.76 -3.86
N HIS A 67 16.82 3.76 -4.56
CA HIS A 67 16.67 4.45 -5.84
C HIS A 67 16.75 5.98 -5.70
N LYS A 68 16.20 6.55 -4.61
CA LYS A 68 16.27 7.97 -4.31
C LYS A 68 17.71 8.44 -4.18
N ASN A 69 18.52 7.72 -3.40
CA ASN A 69 19.94 8.03 -3.24
C ASN A 69 20.71 8.00 -4.59
N ILE A 70 20.38 7.06 -5.48
CA ILE A 70 20.96 7.02 -6.83
C ILE A 70 20.57 8.26 -7.63
N TYR A 71 19.29 8.60 -7.68
CA TYR A 71 18.83 9.73 -8.49
C TYR A 71 19.30 11.07 -7.95
N GLU A 72 19.35 11.26 -6.63
CA GLU A 72 19.96 12.44 -6.02
C GLU A 72 21.43 12.57 -6.41
N ALA A 73 22.20 11.47 -6.40
CA ALA A 73 23.59 11.50 -6.84
C ALA A 73 23.73 11.85 -8.34
N LEU A 74 22.78 11.43 -9.19
CA LEU A 74 22.76 11.79 -10.61
C LEU A 74 22.46 13.28 -10.81
N VAL A 75 21.47 13.82 -10.10
CA VAL A 75 21.12 15.24 -10.12
C VAL A 75 22.31 16.09 -9.67
N ARG A 76 22.90 15.78 -8.51
CA ARG A 76 24.08 16.50 -7.99
C ARG A 76 25.23 16.51 -8.99
N LYS A 77 25.48 15.38 -9.66
CA LYS A 77 26.54 15.29 -10.67
C LYS A 77 26.30 16.21 -11.88
N VAL A 78 25.04 16.43 -12.26
CA VAL A 78 24.68 17.35 -13.35
C VAL A 78 24.83 18.80 -12.88
N GLU A 79 24.37 19.11 -11.67
CA GLU A 79 24.54 20.42 -11.02
C GLU A 79 26.02 20.80 -10.89
N ASP A 80 26.86 19.91 -10.37
CA ASP A 80 28.31 20.14 -10.22
C ASP A 80 28.98 20.45 -11.56
N LEU A 81 28.54 19.79 -12.66
CA LEU A 81 29.08 20.07 -13.99
C LEU A 81 28.59 21.42 -14.52
N ILE A 82 27.32 21.75 -14.32
CA ILE A 82 26.73 23.05 -14.67
C ILE A 82 27.53 24.17 -14.00
N ASP A 83 27.76 24.07 -12.69
CA ASP A 83 28.48 25.08 -11.92
C ASP A 83 29.92 25.20 -12.42
N TRP A 84 30.61 24.08 -12.55
CA TRP A 84 31.99 24.07 -13.04
C TRP A 84 32.14 24.69 -14.43
N MET A 85 31.23 24.38 -15.36
CA MET A 85 31.24 24.93 -16.73
C MET A 85 30.89 26.42 -16.76
N SER A 86 29.94 26.83 -15.93
CA SER A 86 29.57 28.24 -15.76
C SER A 86 30.76 29.08 -15.30
N GLU A 87 31.54 28.58 -14.33
CA GLU A 87 32.78 29.22 -13.88
C GLU A 87 33.84 29.34 -14.98
N LYS A 88 33.81 28.47 -16.00
CA LYS A 88 34.68 28.55 -17.18
C LYS A 88 34.12 29.45 -18.28
N GLY A 89 32.96 30.06 -18.09
CA GLY A 89 32.31 30.93 -19.06
C GLY A 89 31.71 30.19 -20.26
N LEU A 90 31.43 28.89 -20.13
CA LEU A 90 30.77 28.12 -21.18
C LEU A 90 29.25 28.33 -21.15
N VAL A 91 28.62 28.26 -22.33
CA VAL A 91 27.17 28.29 -22.46
C VAL A 91 26.58 26.94 -22.04
N ILE A 92 25.76 26.93 -20.99
CA ILE A 92 25.24 25.73 -20.33
C ILE A 92 23.72 25.53 -20.45
N ASN A 93 23.04 26.36 -21.25
CA ASN A 93 21.57 26.42 -21.33
C ASN A 93 20.91 25.05 -21.61
N LYS A 94 21.53 24.23 -22.46
CA LYS A 94 21.02 22.89 -22.82
C LYS A 94 21.00 21.97 -21.60
N LEU A 95 22.13 21.88 -20.89
CA LEU A 95 22.26 21.04 -19.70
C LEU A 95 21.40 21.52 -18.52
N GLN A 96 21.20 22.83 -18.38
CA GLN A 96 20.25 23.40 -17.41
C GLN A 96 18.80 23.02 -17.73
N SER A 97 18.41 23.06 -19.01
CA SER A 97 17.07 22.64 -19.44
C SER A 97 16.87 21.15 -19.18
N ASP A 98 17.89 20.35 -19.47
CA ASP A 98 17.91 18.91 -19.19
C ASP A 98 17.75 18.59 -17.71
N LEU A 99 18.39 19.36 -16.83
CA LEU A 99 18.27 19.18 -15.39
C LEU A 99 16.84 19.42 -14.90
N ILE A 100 16.15 20.42 -15.46
CA ILE A 100 14.75 20.71 -15.13
C ILE A 100 13.87 19.52 -15.55
N VAL A 101 13.99 19.05 -16.79
CA VAL A 101 13.20 17.91 -17.29
C VAL A 101 13.48 16.65 -16.48
N LEU A 102 14.76 16.38 -16.14
CA LEU A 102 15.12 15.24 -15.29
C LEU A 102 14.47 15.34 -13.90
N SER A 103 14.44 16.54 -13.32
CA SER A 103 13.83 16.80 -12.00
C SER A 103 12.30 16.63 -12.02
N ASP A 104 11.65 17.05 -13.10
CA ASP A 104 10.20 16.87 -13.30
C ASP A 104 9.85 15.37 -13.43
N LEU A 105 10.63 14.62 -14.22
CA LEU A 105 10.45 13.17 -14.35
C LEU A 105 10.63 12.44 -13.01
N LEU A 106 11.60 12.86 -12.20
CA LEU A 106 11.81 12.32 -10.86
C LEU A 106 10.64 12.65 -9.93
N THR A 107 10.15 13.89 -9.96
CA THR A 107 9.01 14.33 -9.16
C THR A 107 7.78 13.47 -9.46
N LYS A 108 7.44 13.34 -10.74
CA LYS A 108 6.33 12.50 -11.19
C LYS A 108 6.47 11.04 -10.73
N ALA A 109 7.66 10.45 -10.90
CA ALA A 109 7.90 9.08 -10.45
C ALA A 109 7.64 8.91 -8.94
N TRP A 110 8.01 9.89 -8.12
CA TRP A 110 7.78 9.83 -6.68
C TRP A 110 6.31 10.03 -6.29
N GLU A 111 5.56 10.83 -7.03
CA GLU A 111 4.11 10.99 -6.86
C GLU A 111 3.37 9.68 -7.19
N ASP A 112 3.70 9.04 -8.30
CA ASP A 112 3.12 7.75 -8.71
C ASP A 112 3.48 6.64 -7.70
N TYR A 113 4.73 6.62 -7.21
CA TYR A 113 5.12 5.71 -6.12
C TYR A 113 4.33 5.97 -4.83
N SER A 114 4.15 7.24 -4.44
CA SER A 114 3.40 7.59 -3.23
C SER A 114 1.94 7.14 -3.33
N SER A 115 1.35 7.31 -4.51
CA SER A 115 -0.01 6.86 -4.82
C SER A 115 -0.13 5.34 -4.73
N PHE A 116 0.85 4.60 -5.27
CA PHE A 116 0.95 3.15 -5.12
C PHE A 116 0.95 2.71 -3.65
N ILE A 117 1.81 3.31 -2.81
CA ILE A 117 1.92 2.92 -1.40
C ILE A 117 0.64 3.26 -0.63
N SER A 118 0.02 4.42 -0.88
CA SER A 118 -1.26 4.78 -0.27
C SER A 118 -2.34 3.73 -0.55
N LEU A 119 -2.52 3.36 -1.82
CA LEU A 119 -3.50 2.35 -2.23
C LEU A 119 -3.19 0.97 -1.64
N LEU A 120 -1.92 0.60 -1.55
CA LEU A 120 -1.51 -0.65 -0.92
C LEU A 120 -1.81 -0.64 0.59
N MET A 121 -1.59 0.48 1.28
CA MET A 121 -1.93 0.64 2.70
C MET A 121 -3.45 0.58 2.93
N GLU A 122 -4.24 1.18 2.05
CA GLU A 122 -5.71 1.12 2.12
C GLU A 122 -6.24 -0.32 2.06
N THR A 123 -5.52 -1.25 1.42
CA THR A 123 -5.93 -2.67 1.40
C THR A 123 -6.05 -3.26 2.81
N LYS A 124 -5.27 -2.78 3.78
CA LYS A 124 -5.31 -3.25 5.18
C LYS A 124 -6.67 -3.00 5.84
N SER A 125 -7.43 -1.99 5.40
CA SER A 125 -8.76 -1.71 5.92
C SER A 125 -9.82 -2.73 5.45
N TYR A 126 -9.48 -3.58 4.48
CA TYR A 126 -10.39 -4.54 3.85
C TYR A 126 -9.93 -5.99 4.00
N THR A 127 -8.86 -6.27 4.74
CA THR A 127 -8.32 -7.63 4.93
C THR A 127 -9.22 -8.52 5.79
N CYS A 128 -10.10 -7.93 6.60
CA CYS A 128 -10.94 -8.63 7.57
C CYS A 128 -12.43 -8.30 7.37
N GLY A 129 -13.28 -9.33 7.42
CA GLY A 129 -14.73 -9.21 7.22
C GLY A 129 -15.19 -9.55 5.80
N GLU A 130 -16.36 -9.08 5.40
CA GLU A 130 -16.99 -9.39 4.10
C GLU A 130 -16.53 -8.47 2.94
N SER A 131 -15.48 -7.68 3.15
CA SER A 131 -14.96 -6.67 2.21
C SER A 131 -14.01 -7.20 1.14
N GLN A 132 -14.07 -8.50 0.80
CA GLN A 132 -13.12 -9.11 -0.15
C GLN A 132 -13.13 -8.44 -1.55
N GLY A 133 -14.29 -7.95 -2.00
CA GLY A 133 -14.39 -7.19 -3.25
C GLY A 133 -13.60 -5.89 -3.21
N GLN A 134 -13.71 -5.13 -2.13
CA GLN A 134 -13.01 -3.86 -1.92
C GLN A 134 -11.50 -4.06 -1.79
N PHE A 135 -11.07 -5.12 -1.10
CA PHE A 135 -9.66 -5.51 -1.02
C PHE A 135 -9.07 -5.71 -2.43
N ARG A 136 -9.76 -6.52 -3.26
CA ARG A 136 -9.30 -6.82 -4.61
C ARG A 136 -9.25 -5.57 -5.48
N GLU A 137 -10.28 -4.74 -5.43
CA GLU A 137 -10.35 -3.49 -6.18
C GLU A 137 -9.17 -2.57 -5.84
N LYS A 138 -8.94 -2.31 -4.55
CA LYS A 138 -7.83 -1.46 -4.09
C LYS A 138 -6.47 -2.03 -4.44
N LEU A 139 -6.30 -3.34 -4.35
CA LEU A 139 -5.07 -4.00 -4.77
C LEU A 139 -4.82 -3.85 -6.27
N MET A 140 -5.85 -3.96 -7.12
CA MET A 140 -5.70 -3.73 -8.56
C MET A 140 -5.31 -2.29 -8.87
N LEU A 141 -5.92 -1.31 -8.19
CA LEU A 141 -5.53 0.10 -8.34
C LEU A 141 -4.07 0.33 -7.94
N ALA A 142 -3.62 -0.25 -6.82
CA ALA A 142 -2.21 -0.18 -6.40
C ALA A 142 -1.28 -0.79 -7.48
N VAL A 143 -1.66 -1.92 -8.07
CA VAL A 143 -0.88 -2.55 -9.15
C VAL A 143 -0.76 -1.65 -10.39
N GLU A 144 -1.81 -0.92 -10.76
CA GLU A 144 -1.75 0.03 -11.87
C GLU A 144 -0.82 1.21 -11.57
N GLU A 145 -0.88 1.80 -10.37
CA GLU A 145 0.06 2.86 -9.98
C GLU A 145 1.52 2.38 -9.96
N LEU A 146 1.76 1.14 -9.52
CA LEU A 146 3.10 0.54 -9.57
C LEU A 146 3.61 0.39 -11.02
N LYS A 147 2.73 0.13 -12.00
CA LYS A 147 3.13 0.07 -13.41
C LYS A 147 3.52 1.45 -13.94
N LYS A 148 2.82 2.51 -13.53
CA LYS A 148 3.19 3.88 -13.90
C LYS A 148 4.56 4.25 -13.37
N TYR A 149 4.80 4.04 -12.06
CA TYR A 149 6.11 4.24 -11.44
C TYR A 149 7.24 3.50 -12.18
N LYS A 150 7.02 2.23 -12.55
CA LYS A 150 8.00 1.45 -13.30
C LYS A 150 8.28 2.04 -14.69
N THR A 151 7.27 2.60 -15.33
CA THR A 151 7.39 3.28 -16.62
C THR A 151 8.21 4.55 -16.46
N ASP A 152 7.93 5.36 -15.43
CA ASP A 152 8.69 6.59 -15.16
C ASP A 152 10.17 6.29 -14.87
N VAL A 153 10.46 5.22 -14.10
CA VAL A 153 11.84 4.78 -13.84
C VAL A 153 12.59 4.42 -15.14
N VAL A 154 11.92 3.83 -16.11
CA VAL A 154 12.49 3.54 -17.43
C VAL A 154 12.71 4.84 -18.21
N GLU A 155 11.75 5.76 -18.16
CA GLU A 155 11.82 7.07 -18.80
C GLU A 155 12.99 7.89 -18.25
N ILE A 156 13.13 8.01 -16.92
CA ILE A 156 14.25 8.68 -16.25
C ILE A 156 15.59 8.09 -16.72
N ARG A 157 15.71 6.75 -16.72
CA ARG A 157 16.95 6.07 -17.15
C ARG A 157 17.28 6.41 -18.60
N ASN A 158 16.29 6.38 -19.48
CA ASN A 158 16.47 6.65 -20.90
C ASN A 158 16.82 8.11 -21.15
N TYR A 159 16.12 9.04 -20.51
CA TYR A 159 16.38 10.47 -20.60
C TYR A 159 17.80 10.80 -20.14
N TYR A 160 18.19 10.30 -18.96
CA TYR A 160 19.54 10.52 -18.45
C TYR A 160 20.61 9.94 -19.40
N LYS A 161 20.42 8.70 -19.87
CA LYS A 161 21.42 8.01 -20.69
C LYS A 161 21.58 8.64 -22.07
N ASN A 162 20.48 9.03 -22.70
CA ASN A 162 20.45 9.40 -24.12
C ASN A 162 20.47 10.91 -24.35
N THR A 163 20.10 11.71 -23.35
CA THR A 163 20.06 13.18 -23.43
C THR A 163 21.10 13.78 -22.50
N VAL A 164 20.85 13.73 -21.18
CA VAL A 164 21.69 14.40 -20.17
C VAL A 164 23.16 14.01 -20.30
N LYS A 165 23.45 12.70 -20.36
CA LYS A 165 24.83 12.20 -20.43
C LYS A 165 25.53 12.60 -21.73
N GLU A 166 24.78 12.72 -22.82
CA GLU A 166 25.31 13.15 -24.10
C GLU A 166 25.71 14.63 -24.04
N ASP A 167 24.83 15.46 -23.51
CA ASP A 167 25.05 16.91 -23.35
C ASP A 167 26.22 17.20 -22.40
N MET A 168 26.33 16.43 -21.30
CA MET A 168 27.50 16.49 -20.42
C MET A 168 28.80 16.12 -21.14
N ARG A 169 28.76 15.21 -22.12
CA ARG A 169 29.92 14.81 -22.91
C ARG A 169 30.30 15.91 -23.90
N GLU A 170 29.34 16.41 -24.66
CA GLU A 170 29.52 17.51 -25.61
C GLU A 170 30.16 18.73 -24.95
N LEU A 171 29.65 19.16 -23.78
CA LEU A 171 30.23 20.28 -23.03
C LEU A 171 31.67 20.02 -22.57
N ARG A 172 31.96 18.78 -22.15
CA ARG A 172 33.31 18.40 -21.73
C ARG A 172 34.29 18.42 -22.90
N ASP A 173 33.86 17.97 -24.06
CA ASP A 173 34.71 17.95 -25.25
C ASP A 173 34.95 19.35 -25.79
N LEU A 174 33.92 20.21 -25.81
CA LEU A 174 34.05 21.64 -26.11
C LEU A 174 35.08 22.33 -25.21
N TYR A 175 35.02 22.11 -23.89
CA TYR A 175 36.01 22.68 -22.98
C TYR A 175 37.45 22.21 -23.27
N LYS A 176 37.63 20.94 -23.66
CA LYS A 176 38.97 20.42 -24.00
C LYS A 176 39.52 21.05 -25.27
N GLU A 177 38.67 21.32 -26.26
CA GLU A 177 39.05 21.98 -27.50
C GLU A 177 39.50 23.42 -27.22
N LEU A 178 38.69 24.19 -26.46
CA LEU A 178 39.03 25.56 -26.04
C LEU A 178 40.33 25.66 -25.24
N ARG A 179 40.73 24.60 -24.54
CA ARG A 179 42.00 24.59 -23.78
C ARG A 179 43.22 24.22 -24.63
N ARG A 180 43.02 23.61 -25.80
CA ARG A 180 44.11 23.20 -26.70
C ARG A 180 44.54 24.31 -27.66
N GLU A 181 43.66 25.27 -27.90
CA GLU A 181 43.92 26.52 -28.64
C GLU A 181 44.57 27.58 -27.73
#